data_AF-C5DFF8-F1
#
_entry.id   AF-C5DFF8-F1
#
_cell.length_a   1.000
_cell.length_b   1.000
_cell.length_c   1.000
_cell.angle_alpha   90.00
_cell.angle_beta   90.00
_cell.angle_gamma   90.00
#
_symmetry.space_group_name_H-M   'P 1'
#
loop_
_entity.id
_entity.type
_entity.pdbx_description
1 polymer ?
#
loop_
_entity_poly.entity_id
_entity_poly.type
_entity_poly.pdbx_seq_one_letter_code
_entity_poly.pdbx_strand_id
1 'polypeptide(L)'
;MQINLTLPLKWAQWWAYILVLMLVNIAFIFPLSAFLFRDFYSRMIPPDTTRTVSFSESKREMGGWTGKTTFQFDLKRYSTEDAKLPFVSPNGFAQSVPLRSDIPYNMDVNLNIFCLNKVTDWNIRDAEVSISVLKSGKSNAAVVFRKTLLLSCANTRDVHSVSGTRRLTTTFAKQIQDELVNSYSLENPFFVEHDVKCLEVSLRCAGNANLIIDPNSSELKLSMNFENSLRNLMIRWKKLTYAVGTVVFDVIITSFFFLAFGLTFLRAGRVKERKDR
;
A
#
# COMPACT_ATOMS: atom_id res chain seq x y z
N MET A 1 -57.29 -42.82 -29.45
CA MET A 1 -55.97 -42.15 -29.47
C MET A 1 -55.44 -42.16 -28.05
N GLN A 2 -54.57 -43.12 -27.69
CA GLN A 2 -54.00 -43.21 -26.35
C GLN A 2 -52.92 -42.13 -26.23
N ILE A 3 -53.18 -41.10 -25.42
CA ILE A 3 -52.20 -40.05 -25.14
C ILE A 3 -51.13 -40.70 -24.23
N ASN A 4 -49.92 -40.86 -24.74
CA ASN A 4 -48.79 -41.39 -23.99
C ASN A 4 -48.38 -40.40 -22.88
N LEU A 5 -49.05 -40.50 -21.73
CA LEU A 5 -48.78 -39.75 -20.49
C LEU A 5 -47.37 -40.01 -19.91
N THR A 6 -46.65 -41.00 -20.41
CA THR A 6 -45.29 -41.35 -19.96
C THR A 6 -44.21 -40.36 -20.40
N LEU A 7 -44.42 -39.67 -21.52
CA LEU A 7 -43.50 -38.66 -22.06
C LEU A 7 -43.49 -37.36 -21.23
N PRO A 8 -44.64 -36.73 -20.92
CA PRO A 8 -44.65 -35.53 -20.08
C PRO A 8 -44.21 -35.81 -18.63
N LEU A 9 -44.48 -37.01 -18.10
CA LEU A 9 -44.05 -37.38 -16.76
C LEU A 9 -42.53 -37.53 -16.65
N LYS A 10 -41.87 -38.07 -17.68
CA LYS A 10 -40.40 -38.12 -17.75
C LYS A 10 -39.82 -36.71 -17.82
N TRP A 11 -40.40 -35.81 -18.62
CA TRP A 11 -39.96 -34.41 -18.68
C TRP A 11 -40.09 -33.70 -17.34
N ALA A 12 -41.19 -33.91 -16.61
CA ALA A 12 -41.38 -33.34 -15.28
C ALA A 12 -40.32 -33.83 -14.27
N GLN A 13 -39.93 -35.11 -14.32
CA GLN A 13 -38.85 -35.64 -13.49
C GLN A 13 -37.51 -34.98 -13.81
N TRP A 14 -37.15 -34.85 -15.10
CA TRP A 14 -35.93 -34.16 -15.51
C TRP A 14 -35.91 -32.70 -15.08
N TRP A 15 -37.02 -31.98 -15.22
CA TRP A 15 -37.15 -30.62 -14.73
C TRP A 15 -37.03 -30.52 -13.21
N ALA A 16 -37.60 -31.46 -12.45
CA ALA A 16 -37.44 -31.51 -11.01
C ALA A 16 -35.97 -31.69 -10.61
N TYR A 17 -35.23 -32.58 -11.30
CA TYR A 17 -33.79 -32.75 -11.07
C TYR A 17 -33.00 -31.49 -11.40
N ILE A 18 -33.29 -30.83 -12.53
CA ILE A 18 -32.65 -29.57 -12.92
C ILE A 18 -32.93 -28.47 -11.88
N LEU A 19 -34.18 -28.36 -11.43
CA LEU A 19 -34.57 -27.34 -10.47
C LEU A 19 -33.89 -27.55 -9.12
N VAL A 20 -33.81 -28.80 -8.63
CA VAL A 20 -33.07 -29.14 -7.41
C VAL A 20 -31.58 -28.81 -7.56
N LEU A 21 -30.96 -29.16 -8.69
CA LEU A 21 -29.54 -28.84 -8.95
C LEU A 21 -29.30 -27.32 -8.99
N MET A 22 -30.18 -26.56 -9.64
CA MET A 22 -30.11 -25.09 -9.68
C MET A 22 -30.27 -24.48 -8.28
N LEU A 23 -31.19 -25.01 -7.48
CA LEU A 23 -31.41 -24.56 -6.11
C LEU A 23 -30.17 -24.83 -5.23
N VAL A 24 -29.57 -26.01 -5.35
CA VAL A 24 -28.31 -26.34 -4.65
C VAL A 24 -27.19 -25.40 -5.11
N ASN A 25 -27.10 -25.12 -6.40
CA ASN A 25 -26.08 -24.23 -6.93
C ASN A 25 -26.21 -22.81 -6.35
N ILE A 26 -27.41 -22.23 -6.45
CA ILE A 26 -27.67 -20.86 -5.97
C ILE A 26 -27.55 -20.75 -4.44
N ALA A 27 -28.05 -21.73 -3.69
CA ALA A 27 -28.11 -21.65 -2.23
C ALA A 27 -26.79 -22.01 -1.54
N PHE A 28 -25.96 -22.88 -2.14
CA PHE A 28 -24.74 -23.39 -1.50
C PHE A 28 -23.47 -23.11 -2.29
N ILE A 29 -23.43 -23.49 -3.57
CA ILE A 29 -22.19 -23.44 -4.36
C ILE A 29 -21.81 -22.00 -4.67
N PHE A 30 -22.76 -21.18 -5.13
CA PHE A 30 -22.53 -19.79 -5.45
C PHE A 30 -22.03 -18.96 -4.24
N PRO A 31 -22.67 -18.97 -3.05
CA PRO A 31 -22.14 -18.24 -1.90
C PRO A 31 -20.79 -18.78 -1.43
N LEU A 32 -20.54 -20.10 -1.54
CA LEU A 32 -19.24 -20.69 -1.23
C LEU A 32 -18.16 -20.19 -2.20
N SER A 33 -18.45 -20.15 -3.50
CA SER A 33 -17.52 -19.64 -4.52
C SER A 33 -17.16 -18.18 -4.28
N ALA A 34 -18.15 -17.35 -3.96
CA ALA A 34 -17.95 -15.94 -3.65
C ALA A 34 -17.11 -15.76 -2.38
N PHE A 35 -17.32 -16.60 -1.36
CA PHE A 35 -16.54 -16.57 -0.13
C PHE A 35 -15.07 -16.98 -0.36
N LEU A 36 -14.85 -18.08 -1.08
CA LEU A 36 -13.50 -18.55 -1.40
C LEU A 36 -12.74 -17.56 -2.28
N PHE A 37 -13.41 -17.00 -3.28
CA PHE A 37 -12.81 -15.97 -4.12
C PHE A 37 -12.49 -14.72 -3.32
N ARG A 38 -13.34 -14.32 -2.38
CA ARG A 38 -13.07 -13.18 -1.48
C ARG A 38 -11.79 -13.40 -0.66
N ASP A 39 -11.64 -14.58 -0.07
CA ASP A 39 -10.46 -14.93 0.72
C ASP A 39 -9.21 -14.91 -0.17
N PHE A 40 -9.26 -15.58 -1.32
CA PHE A 40 -8.18 -15.59 -2.31
C PHE A 40 -7.80 -14.17 -2.78
N TYR A 41 -8.78 -13.33 -3.11
CA TYR A 41 -8.57 -11.95 -3.53
C TYR A 41 -7.90 -11.14 -2.43
N SER A 42 -8.35 -11.28 -1.18
CA SER A 42 -7.80 -10.53 -0.03
C SER A 42 -6.36 -10.92 0.30
N ARG A 43 -5.96 -12.17 0.02
CA ARG A 43 -4.56 -12.62 0.17
C ARG A 43 -3.66 -12.11 -0.95
N MET A 44 -4.19 -12.00 -2.18
CA MET A 44 -3.39 -11.49 -3.31
C MET A 44 -3.22 -9.97 -3.30
N ILE A 45 -4.27 -9.25 -2.95
CA ILE A 45 -4.29 -7.79 -2.86
C ILE A 45 -4.76 -7.44 -1.46
N PRO A 46 -3.83 -7.37 -0.50
CA PRO A 46 -4.20 -7.06 0.86
C PRO A 46 -4.71 -5.60 0.93
N PRO A 47 -5.65 -5.29 1.84
CA PRO A 47 -6.31 -3.98 1.88
C PRO A 47 -5.36 -2.83 2.26
N ASP A 48 -4.20 -3.13 2.85
CA ASP A 48 -3.17 -2.18 3.27
C ASP A 48 -2.13 -1.92 2.15
N THR A 49 -2.63 -1.59 0.96
CA THR A 49 -1.80 -1.32 -0.23
C THR A 49 -0.93 -0.07 -0.13
N THR A 50 -1.33 0.92 0.67
CA THR A 50 -0.61 2.17 0.87
C THR A 50 -0.38 2.43 2.34
N ARG A 51 0.81 2.94 2.68
CA ARG A 51 1.20 3.36 4.02
C ARG A 51 1.82 4.73 3.95
N THR A 52 1.26 5.68 4.68
CA THR A 52 1.83 7.00 4.89
C THR A 52 2.42 7.07 6.29
N VAL A 53 3.61 7.64 6.39
CA VAL A 53 4.33 7.83 7.64
C VAL A 53 4.83 9.26 7.68
N SER A 54 4.53 9.97 8.75
CA SER A 54 5.00 11.34 8.94
C SER A 54 6.49 11.35 9.32
N PHE A 55 7.21 12.39 8.95
CA PHE A 55 8.61 12.57 9.33
C PHE A 55 8.77 12.76 10.85
N SER A 56 7.70 13.11 11.58
CA SER A 56 7.66 13.14 13.05
C SER A 56 7.96 11.79 13.70
N GLU A 57 7.60 10.69 13.05
CA GLU A 57 7.73 9.33 13.57
C GLU A 57 9.08 8.68 13.20
N SER A 58 10.02 9.47 12.66
CA SER A 58 11.35 9.01 12.28
C SER A 58 12.38 9.31 13.36
N LYS A 59 13.48 8.55 13.37
CA LYS A 59 14.65 8.92 14.17
C LYS A 59 15.34 10.09 13.49
N ARG A 60 15.31 11.25 14.15
CA ARG A 60 15.96 12.46 13.65
C ARG A 60 17.38 12.55 14.21
N GLU A 61 18.36 12.52 13.31
CA GLU A 61 19.72 12.93 13.63
C GLU A 61 19.93 14.33 13.07
N MET A 62 20.11 15.30 13.97
CA MET A 62 20.43 16.66 13.58
C MET A 62 21.95 16.72 13.46
N GLY A 63 22.46 16.74 12.23
CA GLY A 63 23.89 16.85 11.98
C GLY A 63 24.44 18.11 12.62
N GLY A 64 25.36 17.97 13.58
CA GLY A 64 26.05 19.10 14.18
C GLY A 64 26.73 19.95 13.11
N TRP A 65 26.69 21.29 13.27
CA TRP A 65 27.33 22.39 12.50
C TRP A 65 27.39 22.34 10.95
N THR A 66 27.03 21.24 10.30
CA THR A 66 27.26 20.96 8.87
C THR A 66 26.01 21.15 8.00
N GLY A 67 24.89 21.59 8.60
CA GLY A 67 23.65 21.86 7.86
C GLY A 67 23.03 20.62 7.20
N LYS A 68 23.43 19.40 7.64
CA LYS A 68 22.84 18.14 7.20
C LYS A 68 21.75 17.72 8.20
N THR A 69 20.53 17.53 7.72
CA THR A 69 19.44 16.91 8.51
C THR A 69 19.15 15.52 7.96
N THR A 70 19.14 14.52 8.83
CA THR A 70 18.90 13.11 8.47
C THR A 70 17.68 12.57 9.21
N PHE A 71 16.80 11.91 8.48
CA PHE A 71 15.63 11.21 9.01
C PHE A 71 15.75 9.74 8.67
N GLN A 72 15.76 8.93 9.71
CA GLN A 72 15.92 7.49 9.60
C GLN A 72 14.59 6.80 9.90
N PHE A 73 14.14 5.99 8.93
CA PHE A 73 12.95 5.16 9.01
C PHE A 73 13.36 3.68 9.07
N ASP A 74 13.16 3.06 10.21
CA ASP A 74 13.42 1.62 10.38
C ASP A 74 12.24 0.84 9.79
N LEU A 75 12.50 -0.05 8.83
CA LEU A 75 11.49 -0.85 8.15
C LEU A 75 11.41 -2.24 8.80
N LYS A 76 10.23 -2.61 9.30
CA LYS A 76 9.98 -3.94 9.85
C LYS A 76 9.11 -4.75 8.89
N ARG A 77 9.65 -5.87 8.41
CA ARG A 77 8.97 -6.76 7.47
C ARG A 77 8.12 -7.80 8.23
N TYR A 78 6.88 -7.98 7.78
CA TYR A 78 5.91 -8.95 8.29
C TYR A 78 5.45 -9.87 7.16
N SER A 79 5.09 -11.10 7.48
CA SER A 79 4.63 -12.07 6.48
C SER A 79 3.31 -11.64 5.87
N THR A 80 3.03 -12.05 4.63
CA THR A 80 1.70 -11.87 4.04
C THR A 80 0.62 -12.69 4.78
N GLU A 81 1.02 -13.73 5.50
CA GLU A 81 0.14 -14.54 6.35
C GLU A 81 -0.34 -13.78 7.60
N ASP A 82 0.37 -12.72 8.02
CA ASP A 82 -0.06 -11.86 9.11
C ASP A 82 -1.30 -11.03 8.67
N ALA A 83 -2.42 -11.27 9.34
CA ALA A 83 -3.74 -10.78 8.93
C ALA A 83 -3.82 -9.24 8.85
N LYS A 84 -3.06 -8.52 9.68
CA LYS A 84 -3.04 -7.05 9.69
C LYS A 84 -1.65 -6.53 10.08
N LEU A 85 -1.08 -5.66 9.25
CA LEU A 85 0.08 -4.88 9.64
C LEU A 85 -0.29 -3.92 10.79
N PRO A 86 0.58 -3.73 11.80
CA PRO A 86 0.34 -2.77 12.86
C PRO A 86 0.20 -1.36 12.29
N PHE A 87 -0.55 -0.51 13.00
CA PHE A 87 -0.72 0.88 12.64
C PHE A 87 0.37 1.72 13.30
N VAL A 88 0.98 2.64 12.55
CA VAL A 88 1.92 3.62 13.09
C VAL A 88 1.09 4.76 13.67
N SER A 89 1.11 4.92 14.99
CA SER A 89 0.35 5.99 15.65
C SER A 89 1.05 7.35 15.45
N PRO A 90 0.33 8.44 15.17
CA PRO A 90 0.92 9.77 15.07
C PRO A 90 1.15 10.33 16.48
N ASN A 91 2.19 9.85 17.15
CA ASN A 91 2.51 10.22 18.53
C ASN A 91 3.83 11.01 18.64
N GLY A 92 4.51 11.27 17.53
CA GLY A 92 5.79 11.98 17.46
C GLY A 92 6.97 11.16 17.98
N PHE A 93 6.82 9.85 18.13
CA PHE A 93 7.86 8.95 18.61
C PHE A 93 8.39 8.08 17.48
N ALA A 94 9.70 7.89 17.45
CA ALA A 94 10.34 7.01 16.48
C ALA A 94 9.73 5.59 16.50
N GLN A 95 9.07 5.21 15.40
CA GLN A 95 8.42 3.91 15.24
C GLN A 95 8.91 3.20 13.99
N SER A 96 8.98 1.88 14.05
CA SER A 96 9.30 1.08 12.86
C SER A 96 8.13 1.06 11.90
N VAL A 97 8.38 1.31 10.62
CA VAL A 97 7.38 1.26 9.55
C VAL A 97 7.10 -0.20 9.19
N PRO A 98 5.88 -0.70 9.41
CA PRO A 98 5.52 -2.06 9.08
C PRO A 98 5.25 -2.20 7.58
N LEU A 99 5.94 -3.13 6.93
CA LEU A 99 5.78 -3.46 5.52
C LEU A 99 5.64 -4.97 5.35
N ARG A 100 5.03 -5.41 4.26
CA ARG A 100 4.98 -6.85 3.93
C ARG A 100 6.34 -7.31 3.39
N SER A 101 6.73 -8.54 3.72
CA SER A 101 7.98 -9.16 3.28
C SER A 101 7.97 -9.45 1.78
N ASP A 102 6.83 -9.85 1.22
CA ASP A 102 6.77 -10.49 -0.10
C ASP A 102 6.44 -9.53 -1.23
N ILE A 103 6.23 -8.25 -0.93
CA ILE A 103 5.79 -7.23 -1.91
C ILE A 103 6.78 -6.06 -1.89
N PRO A 104 7.34 -5.65 -3.05
CA PRO A 104 8.14 -4.44 -3.16
C PRO A 104 7.24 -3.18 -3.09
N TYR A 105 7.79 -2.07 -2.63
CA TYR A 105 7.04 -0.82 -2.49
C TYR A 105 7.67 0.31 -3.30
N ASN A 106 6.82 1.07 -3.98
CA ASN A 106 7.13 2.39 -4.50
C ASN A 106 7.14 3.39 -3.35
N MET A 107 8.14 4.25 -3.33
CA MET A 107 8.28 5.30 -2.33
C MET A 107 8.02 6.65 -2.97
N ASP A 108 7.14 7.45 -2.37
CA ASP A 108 6.96 8.87 -2.65
C ASP A 108 7.36 9.68 -1.41
N VAL A 109 7.99 10.83 -1.62
CA VAL A 109 8.41 11.72 -0.53
C VAL A 109 7.84 13.11 -0.74
N ASN A 110 7.07 13.59 0.23
CA ASN A 110 6.61 14.96 0.29
C ASN A 110 7.39 15.69 1.37
N LEU A 111 8.12 16.73 0.98
CA LEU A 111 8.96 17.52 1.87
C LEU A 111 8.48 18.96 1.91
N ASN A 112 8.24 19.45 3.12
CA ASN A 112 7.98 20.86 3.39
C ASN A 112 9.18 21.46 4.11
N ILE A 113 9.91 22.31 3.40
CA ILE A 113 11.22 22.83 3.83
C ILE A 113 11.13 24.33 4.00
N PHE A 114 11.40 24.79 5.22
CA PHE A 114 11.60 26.19 5.54
C PHE A 114 13.10 26.49 5.59
N CYS A 115 13.54 27.46 4.79
CA CYS A 115 14.94 27.84 4.68
C CYS A 115 15.19 29.22 5.30
N LEU A 116 16.17 29.31 6.19
CA LEU A 116 16.61 30.55 6.84
C LEU A 116 18.06 30.87 6.45
N ASN A 117 18.25 31.96 5.74
CA ASN A 117 19.57 32.46 5.35
C ASN A 117 20.18 33.30 6.50
N LYS A 118 21.42 32.98 6.90
CA LYS A 118 22.16 33.75 7.92
C LYS A 118 22.95 34.92 7.34
N VAL A 119 23.22 34.90 6.04
CA VAL A 119 24.04 35.90 5.35
C VAL A 119 23.15 36.68 4.39
N THR A 120 23.39 37.98 4.22
CA THR A 120 22.63 38.90 3.36
C THR A 120 22.86 38.69 1.86
N ASP A 121 23.15 37.45 1.44
CA ASP A 121 23.26 37.11 0.03
C ASP A 121 21.91 36.68 -0.54
N TRP A 122 21.91 36.33 -1.82
CA TRP A 122 20.81 35.75 -2.60
C TRP A 122 19.86 34.86 -1.79
N ASN A 123 18.57 35.13 -1.94
CA ASN A 123 17.49 34.41 -1.26
C ASN A 123 17.25 33.01 -1.84
N ILE A 124 17.92 32.63 -2.93
CA ILE A 124 17.80 31.29 -3.52
C ILE A 124 19.04 30.48 -3.19
N ARG A 125 18.87 29.27 -2.67
CA ARG A 125 19.97 28.35 -2.32
C ARG A 125 19.73 26.96 -2.89
N ASP A 126 20.83 26.33 -3.29
CA ASP A 126 20.82 24.92 -3.67
C ASP A 126 20.85 24.05 -2.41
N ALA A 127 19.90 23.15 -2.33
CA ALA A 127 19.95 22.03 -1.41
C ALA A 127 19.94 20.71 -2.17
N GLU A 128 20.38 19.67 -1.49
CA GLU A 128 20.46 18.35 -2.03
C GLU A 128 19.72 17.39 -1.12
N VAL A 129 18.74 16.71 -1.70
CA VAL A 129 18.09 15.57 -1.07
C VAL A 129 18.79 14.32 -1.56
N SER A 130 19.26 13.49 -0.63
CA SER A 130 19.71 12.15 -0.94
C SER A 130 18.99 11.12 -0.09
N ILE A 131 18.58 10.04 -0.74
CA ILE A 131 17.96 8.89 -0.11
C ILE A 131 18.99 7.79 -0.11
N SER A 132 19.25 7.24 1.07
CA SER A 132 20.15 6.11 1.25
C SER A 132 19.44 4.96 1.95
N VAL A 133 19.85 3.75 1.62
CA VAL A 133 19.22 2.53 2.10
C VAL A 133 20.24 1.61 2.73
N LEU A 134 19.88 1.02 3.87
CA LEU A 134 20.64 -0.03 4.52
C LEU A 134 19.98 -1.38 4.20
N LYS A 135 20.72 -2.24 3.50
CA LYS A 135 20.29 -3.59 3.15
C LYS A 135 20.73 -4.60 4.20
N SER A 136 19.95 -5.68 4.35
CA SER A 136 20.29 -6.78 5.25
C SER A 136 21.65 -7.37 4.90
N GLY A 137 22.55 -7.48 5.89
CA GLY A 137 23.90 -8.02 5.71
C GLY A 137 24.95 -7.02 5.24
N LYS A 138 24.57 -5.75 4.97
CA LYS A 138 25.53 -4.66 4.71
C LYS A 138 25.56 -3.72 5.91
N SER A 139 26.76 -3.28 6.31
CA SER A 139 26.94 -2.34 7.43
C SER A 139 26.75 -0.88 7.01
N ASN A 140 26.93 -0.56 5.73
CA ASN A 140 26.95 0.81 5.24
C ASN A 140 25.70 1.11 4.40
N ALA A 141 25.10 2.28 4.63
CA ALA A 141 24.02 2.79 3.80
C ALA A 141 24.54 3.13 2.40
N ALA A 142 23.82 2.70 1.37
CA ALA A 142 24.12 3.03 -0.02
C ALA A 142 23.17 4.15 -0.49
N VAL A 143 23.72 5.22 -1.06
CA VAL A 143 22.91 6.29 -1.67
C VAL A 143 22.30 5.76 -2.96
N VAL A 144 20.97 5.73 -3.03
CA VAL A 144 20.21 5.22 -4.19
C VAL A 144 19.59 6.31 -5.03
N PHE A 145 19.37 7.48 -4.43
CA PHE A 145 18.79 8.62 -5.13
C PHE A 145 19.41 9.91 -4.62
N ARG A 146 19.64 10.86 -5.53
CA ARG A 146 20.20 12.17 -5.24
C ARG A 146 19.56 13.19 -6.19
N LYS A 147 19.02 14.27 -5.65
CA LYS A 147 18.43 15.36 -6.43
C LYS A 147 18.72 16.70 -5.79
N THR A 148 19.10 17.66 -6.62
CA THR A 148 19.26 19.06 -6.23
C THR A 148 17.92 19.78 -6.27
N LEU A 149 17.62 20.53 -5.22
CA LEU A 149 16.42 21.35 -5.03
C LEU A 149 16.83 22.81 -4.92
N LEU A 150 16.04 23.70 -5.52
CA LEU A 150 16.24 25.16 -5.46
C LEU A 150 15.30 25.75 -4.42
N LEU A 151 15.83 26.11 -3.25
CA LEU A 151 15.07 26.63 -2.11
C LEU A 151 15.00 28.16 -2.12
N SER A 152 13.81 28.70 -1.89
CA SER A 152 13.64 30.10 -1.47
C SER A 152 13.84 30.21 0.04
N CYS A 153 14.77 31.06 0.45
CA CYS A 153 15.20 31.24 1.84
C CYS A 153 14.86 32.65 2.32
N ALA A 154 14.28 32.73 3.51
CA ALA A 154 14.07 34.00 4.19
C ALA A 154 15.34 34.44 4.90
N ASN A 155 15.68 35.73 4.83
CA ASN A 155 16.80 36.26 5.59
C ASN A 155 16.41 36.37 7.06
N THR A 156 17.22 35.80 7.94
CA THR A 156 16.99 35.83 9.39
C THR A 156 16.83 37.24 9.95
N ARG A 157 17.49 38.25 9.36
CA ARG A 157 17.35 39.66 9.77
C ARG A 157 16.00 40.26 9.41
N ASP A 158 15.42 39.87 8.27
CA ASP A 158 14.14 40.40 7.80
C ASP A 158 12.97 39.82 8.62
N VAL A 159 13.12 38.59 9.13
CA VAL A 159 12.16 38.01 10.08
C VAL A 159 12.13 38.79 11.40
N HIS A 160 13.27 39.35 11.83
CA HIS A 160 13.35 40.17 13.05
C HIS A 160 12.94 41.64 12.84
N SER A 161 13.15 42.22 11.66
CA SER A 161 12.78 43.63 11.39
C SER A 161 11.26 43.85 11.34
N VAL A 162 10.49 42.84 10.92
CA VAL A 162 9.02 42.87 10.98
C VAL A 162 8.49 42.72 12.42
N SER A 163 9.33 42.27 13.37
CA SER A 163 9.02 42.20 14.80
C SER A 163 9.25 43.53 15.56
N GLY A 164 9.64 44.61 14.87
CA GLY A 164 9.95 45.91 15.50
C GLY A 164 8.78 46.61 16.19
N THR A 165 7.54 46.17 15.96
CA THR A 165 6.33 46.77 16.53
C THR A 165 5.43 45.69 17.15
N ARG A 166 5.52 45.58 18.49
CA ARG A 166 4.69 44.74 19.39
C ARG A 166 4.96 43.24 19.34
N ARG A 167 4.83 42.63 20.51
CA ARG A 167 4.96 41.19 20.81
C ARG A 167 4.55 40.34 19.61
N LEU A 168 5.50 39.59 19.04
CA LEU A 168 5.23 38.53 18.07
C LEU A 168 4.11 37.65 18.61
N THR A 169 2.91 37.81 18.08
CA THR A 169 1.89 36.79 18.27
C THR A 169 2.40 35.54 17.57
N THR A 170 2.25 34.39 18.22
CA THR A 170 2.60 33.07 17.67
C THR A 170 2.00 32.82 16.28
N THR A 171 1.00 33.59 15.89
CA THR A 171 0.35 33.59 14.58
C THR A 171 1.20 34.16 13.45
N PHE A 172 2.00 35.22 13.64
CA PHE A 172 2.70 35.86 12.53
C PHE A 172 3.96 35.10 12.10
N ALA A 173 4.76 34.63 13.07
CA ALA A 173 5.90 33.76 12.77
C ALA A 173 5.46 32.45 12.11
N LYS A 174 4.31 31.91 12.53
CA LYS A 174 3.68 30.74 11.89
C LYS A 174 3.18 31.08 10.48
N GLN A 175 2.58 32.25 10.28
CA GLN A 175 2.10 32.70 8.97
C GLN A 175 3.25 32.90 7.97
N ILE A 176 4.38 33.48 8.39
CA ILE A 176 5.59 33.57 7.55
C ILE A 176 6.14 32.18 7.26
N GLN A 177 6.15 31.28 8.24
CA GLN A 177 6.57 29.91 8.02
C GLN A 177 5.68 29.24 6.98
N ASP A 178 4.35 29.38 7.09
CA ASP A 178 3.37 28.79 6.18
C ASP A 178 3.45 29.40 4.76
N GLU A 179 3.73 30.70 4.62
CA GLU A 179 3.83 31.38 3.31
C GLU A 179 5.17 31.14 2.58
N LEU A 180 6.25 30.87 3.30
CA LEU A 180 7.60 30.65 2.75
C LEU A 180 8.05 29.19 2.77
N VAL A 181 7.12 28.24 2.95
CA VAL A 181 7.40 26.81 2.82
C VAL A 181 7.72 26.49 1.37
N ASN A 182 8.87 25.84 1.13
CA ASN A 182 9.16 25.20 -0.14
C ASN A 182 8.63 23.76 -0.07
N SER A 183 7.57 23.48 -0.83
CA SER A 183 6.98 22.15 -0.95
C SER A 183 7.54 21.41 -2.16
N TYR A 184 8.12 20.23 -1.93
CA TYR A 184 8.58 19.34 -2.99
C TYR A 184 7.93 17.98 -2.88
N SER A 185 7.40 17.49 -3.99
CA SER A 185 6.97 16.11 -4.14
C SER A 185 7.95 15.36 -5.02
N LEU A 186 8.51 14.28 -4.49
CA LEU A 186 9.39 13.35 -5.18
C LEU A 186 8.60 12.06 -5.42
N GLU A 187 8.06 11.92 -6.61
CA GLU A 187 7.29 10.74 -7.02
C GLU A 187 8.23 9.60 -7.44
N ASN A 188 8.03 8.42 -6.86
CA ASN A 188 8.79 7.20 -7.15
C ASN A 188 10.34 7.34 -7.24
N PRO A 189 11.05 8.08 -6.36
CA PRO A 189 12.52 8.16 -6.40
C PRO A 189 13.25 6.82 -6.30
N PHE A 190 12.65 5.81 -5.66
CA PHE A 190 13.27 4.52 -5.44
C PHE A 190 12.24 3.41 -5.17
N PHE A 191 12.59 2.18 -5.56
CA PHE A 191 11.83 0.96 -5.29
C PHE A 191 12.38 0.25 -4.05
N VAL A 192 11.59 0.20 -2.97
CA VAL A 192 11.98 -0.45 -1.72
C VAL A 192 11.88 -1.97 -1.85
N GLU A 193 13.02 -2.58 -2.20
CA GLU A 193 13.22 -4.03 -2.27
C GLU A 193 13.07 -4.74 -0.90
N HIS A 194 12.89 -6.06 -0.94
CA HIS A 194 12.63 -6.91 0.23
C HIS A 194 13.77 -6.92 1.26
N ASP A 195 15.01 -6.67 0.83
CA ASP A 195 16.21 -6.71 1.66
C ASP A 195 16.51 -5.40 2.39
N VAL A 196 15.76 -4.33 2.10
CA VAL A 196 15.94 -3.02 2.74
C VAL A 196 15.38 -3.03 4.16
N LYS A 197 16.25 -2.72 5.14
CA LYS A 197 15.93 -2.65 6.57
C LYS A 197 15.72 -1.22 7.06
N CYS A 198 16.42 -0.26 6.47
CA CYS A 198 16.39 1.11 6.92
C CYS A 198 16.48 2.05 5.73
N LEU A 199 15.72 3.14 5.81
CA LEU A 199 15.71 4.22 4.83
C LEU A 199 16.12 5.52 5.51
N GLU A 200 17.16 6.15 5.00
CA GLU A 200 17.64 7.45 5.48
C GLU A 200 17.39 8.50 4.39
N VAL A 201 16.56 9.49 4.72
CA VAL A 201 16.36 10.68 3.90
C VAL A 201 17.23 11.78 4.49
N SER A 202 18.17 12.27 3.70
CA SER A 202 19.06 13.34 4.12
C SER A 202 18.92 14.57 3.25
N LEU A 203 18.88 15.74 3.89
CA LEU A 203 18.86 17.03 3.23
C LEU A 203 20.14 17.78 3.61
N ARG A 204 20.86 18.30 2.61
CA ARG A 204 22.08 19.09 2.80
C ARG A 204 21.94 20.40 2.03
N CYS A 205 22.17 21.54 2.69
CA CYS A 205 22.25 22.83 1.99
C CYS A 205 23.69 23.16 1.60
N ALA A 206 23.88 23.79 0.44
CA ALA A 206 25.13 24.44 0.10
C ALA A 206 25.19 25.83 0.75
N GLY A 207 26.06 26.00 1.75
CA GLY A 207 26.36 27.30 2.38
C GLY A 207 25.78 27.50 3.78
N ASN A 208 25.76 28.76 4.24
CA ASN A 208 25.40 29.15 5.61
C ASN A 208 23.88 29.37 5.80
N ALA A 209 23.06 28.43 5.30
CA ALA A 209 21.61 28.45 5.49
C ALA A 209 21.18 27.36 6.48
N ASN A 210 20.23 27.69 7.35
CA ASN A 210 19.57 26.74 8.23
C ASN A 210 18.33 26.18 7.52
N LEU A 211 18.25 24.85 7.44
CA LEU A 211 17.09 24.14 6.93
C LEU A 211 16.25 23.61 8.09
N ILE A 212 14.97 23.95 8.08
CA ILE A 212 13.98 23.47 9.04
C ILE A 212 12.93 22.73 8.23
N ILE A 213 12.86 21.41 8.42
CA ILE A 213 11.81 20.59 7.81
C ILE A 213 10.67 20.55 8.81
N ASP A 214 9.45 20.78 8.34
CA ASP A 214 8.26 20.56 9.15
C ASP A 214 7.96 19.05 9.17
N PRO A 215 8.20 18.38 10.31
CA PRO A 215 8.07 16.93 10.39
C PRO A 215 6.62 16.49 10.30
N ASN A 216 5.64 17.34 10.65
CA ASN A 216 4.23 16.97 10.72
C ASN A 216 3.55 17.03 9.35
N SER A 217 3.98 17.97 8.49
CA SER A 217 3.43 18.12 7.14
C SER A 217 4.25 17.40 6.07
N SER A 218 5.49 16.99 6.39
CA SER A 218 6.29 16.14 5.52
C SER A 218 5.92 14.67 5.72
N GLU A 219 5.77 13.95 4.60
CA GLU A 219 5.25 12.58 4.60
C GLU A 219 6.07 11.67 3.68
N LEU A 220 6.29 10.45 4.15
CA LEU A 220 6.79 9.33 3.37
C LEU A 220 5.61 8.42 3.02
N LYS A 221 5.32 8.24 1.74
CA LYS A 221 4.26 7.35 1.27
C LYS A 221 4.88 6.13 0.60
N LEU A 222 4.52 4.96 1.09
CA LEU A 222 4.94 3.66 0.57
C LEU A 222 3.72 2.98 -0.04
N SER A 223 3.74 2.75 -1.35
CA SER A 223 2.66 2.08 -2.07
C SER A 223 3.16 0.76 -2.64
N MET A 224 2.38 -0.32 -2.51
CA MET A 224 2.77 -1.60 -3.07
C MET A 224 2.94 -1.50 -4.59
N ASN A 225 4.07 -1.97 -5.11
CA ASN A 225 4.31 -1.98 -6.54
C ASN A 225 3.72 -3.25 -7.17
N PHE A 226 2.79 -3.06 -8.10
CA PHE A 226 2.17 -4.13 -8.88
C PHE A 226 2.35 -3.97 -10.39
N GLU A 227 3.17 -3.03 -10.86
CA GLU A 227 3.20 -2.56 -12.26
C GLU A 227 3.22 -3.70 -13.29
N ASN A 228 4.03 -4.74 -13.05
CA ASN A 228 4.20 -5.88 -13.96
C ASN A 228 3.41 -7.14 -13.57
N SER A 229 2.43 -7.05 -12.67
CA SER A 229 1.68 -8.19 -12.15
C SER A 229 0.22 -8.22 -12.62
N LEU A 230 -0.34 -9.43 -12.77
CA LEU A 230 -1.79 -9.64 -12.93
C LEU A 230 -2.61 -8.90 -11.86
N ARG A 231 -2.02 -8.68 -10.68
CA ARG A 231 -2.59 -7.89 -9.59
C ARG A 231 -2.98 -6.46 -10.01
N ASN A 232 -2.20 -5.81 -10.88
CA ASN A 232 -2.53 -4.47 -11.37
C ASN A 232 -3.81 -4.46 -12.21
N LEU A 233 -3.97 -5.46 -13.10
CA LEU A 233 -5.20 -5.64 -13.88
C LEU A 233 -6.39 -5.89 -12.95
N MET A 234 -6.22 -6.73 -11.93
CA MET A 234 -7.24 -7.02 -10.93
C MET A 234 -7.69 -5.77 -10.16
N ILE A 235 -6.76 -4.88 -9.80
CA ILE A 235 -7.06 -3.60 -9.12
C ILE A 235 -7.85 -2.68 -10.05
N ARG A 236 -7.39 -2.53 -11.31
CA ARG A 236 -8.02 -1.63 -12.30
C ARG A 236 -9.44 -2.08 -12.66
N TRP A 237 -9.66 -3.39 -12.76
CA TRP A 237 -10.95 -3.99 -13.14
C TRP A 237 -11.60 -4.73 -11.97
N LYS A 238 -11.61 -4.12 -10.77
CA LYS A 238 -12.04 -4.77 -9.53
C LYS A 238 -13.39 -5.48 -9.63
N LYS A 239 -14.42 -4.82 -10.16
CA LYS A 239 -15.77 -5.40 -10.30
C LYS A 239 -15.80 -6.59 -11.27
N LEU A 240 -15.16 -6.44 -12.42
CA LEU A 240 -15.10 -7.48 -13.44
C LEU A 240 -14.29 -8.68 -12.95
N THR A 241 -13.15 -8.43 -12.30
CA THR A 241 -12.32 -9.46 -11.66
C THR A 241 -13.09 -10.22 -10.61
N TYR A 242 -13.92 -9.53 -9.82
CA TYR A 242 -14.75 -10.18 -8.80
C TYR A 242 -15.85 -11.06 -9.41
N ALA A 243 -16.52 -10.58 -10.45
CA ALA A 243 -17.54 -11.35 -11.16
C ALA A 243 -16.93 -12.58 -11.85
N VAL A 244 -15.89 -12.38 -12.66
CA VAL A 244 -15.19 -13.46 -13.38
C VAL A 244 -14.58 -14.46 -12.40
N GLY A 245 -13.92 -13.97 -11.35
CA GLY A 245 -13.32 -14.82 -10.33
C GLY A 245 -14.34 -15.69 -9.59
N THR A 246 -15.48 -15.11 -9.21
CA THR A 246 -16.57 -15.87 -8.58
C THR A 246 -17.12 -16.93 -9.52
N VAL A 247 -17.36 -16.60 -10.79
CA VAL A 247 -17.84 -17.56 -11.81
C VAL A 247 -16.83 -18.69 -12.04
N VAL A 248 -15.53 -18.40 -12.09
CA VAL A 248 -14.50 -19.44 -12.23
C VAL A 248 -14.52 -20.40 -11.05
N PHE A 249 -14.59 -19.88 -9.81
CA PHE A 249 -14.70 -20.73 -8.63
C PHE A 249 -16.01 -21.54 -8.61
N ASP A 250 -17.12 -20.93 -9.03
CA ASP A 250 -18.43 -21.59 -9.15
C ASP A 250 -18.37 -22.77 -10.12
N VAL A 251 -17.78 -22.58 -11.30
CA VAL A 251 -17.58 -23.64 -12.31
C VAL A 251 -16.70 -24.76 -11.77
N ILE A 252 -15.62 -24.44 -11.05
CA ILE A 252 -14.71 -25.44 -10.45
C ILE A 252 -15.46 -26.27 -9.41
N ILE A 253 -16.16 -25.64 -8.46
CA ILE A 253 -16.89 -26.32 -7.39
C ILE A 253 -18.03 -27.17 -7.99
N THR A 254 -18.75 -26.60 -8.96
CA THR A 254 -19.83 -27.29 -9.68
C THR A 254 -19.30 -28.52 -10.43
N SER A 255 -18.13 -28.42 -11.08
CA SER A 255 -17.47 -29.56 -11.74
C SER A 255 -17.16 -30.68 -10.75
N PHE A 256 -16.57 -30.35 -9.59
CA PHE A 256 -16.31 -31.33 -8.53
C PHE A 256 -17.61 -31.96 -7.99
N PHE A 257 -18.66 -31.16 -7.82
CA PHE A 257 -19.96 -31.65 -7.36
C PHE A 257 -20.58 -32.64 -8.36
N PHE A 258 -20.57 -32.32 -9.65
CA PHE A 258 -21.08 -33.22 -10.70
C PHE A 258 -20.26 -34.50 -10.82
N LEU A 259 -18.93 -34.42 -10.71
CA LEU A 259 -18.07 -35.61 -10.72
C LEU A 259 -18.35 -36.51 -9.51
N ALA A 260 -18.47 -35.94 -8.31
CA ALA A 260 -18.82 -36.70 -7.11
C ALA A 260 -20.21 -37.35 -7.22
N PHE A 261 -21.20 -36.61 -7.73
CA PHE A 261 -22.55 -37.11 -7.98
C PHE A 261 -22.56 -38.24 -9.02
N GLY A 262 -21.83 -38.11 -10.12
CA GLY A 262 -21.69 -39.17 -11.12
C GLY A 262 -21.08 -40.44 -10.54
N LEU A 263 -20.00 -40.30 -9.76
CA LEU A 263 -19.33 -41.43 -9.11
C LEU A 263 -20.20 -42.15 -8.07
N THR A 264 -21.00 -41.41 -7.28
CA THR A 264 -21.90 -42.01 -6.29
C THR A 264 -23.05 -42.76 -6.96
N PHE A 265 -23.64 -42.21 -8.03
CA PHE A 265 -24.66 -42.91 -8.80
C PHE A 265 -24.12 -44.18 -9.48
N LEU A 266 -22.91 -44.13 -10.06
CA LEU A 266 -22.26 -45.31 -10.62
C LEU A 266 -22.03 -46.40 -9.55
N ARG A 267 -21.63 -46.02 -8.33
CA ARG A 267 -21.48 -46.97 -7.22
C ARG A 267 -22.81 -47.55 -6.77
N ALA A 268 -23.84 -46.72 -6.58
CA ALA A 268 -25.16 -47.16 -6.14
C ALA A 268 -25.82 -48.10 -7.16
N GLY A 269 -25.67 -47.80 -8.46
CA GLY A 269 -26.13 -48.67 -9.55
C GLY A 269 -25.45 -50.04 -9.54
N ARG A 270 -24.12 -50.07 -9.37
CA ARG A 270 -23.35 -51.33 -9.26
C ARG A 270 -23.70 -52.17 -8.03
N VAL A 271 -24.07 -51.54 -6.91
CA VAL A 271 -24.51 -52.25 -5.70
C VAL A 271 -25.89 -52.89 -5.91
N LYS A 272 -26.77 -52.24 -6.67
CA LYS A 272 -28.10 -52.78 -6.99
C LYS A 272 -28.01 -54.00 -7.93
N GLU A 273 -27.22 -53.92 -9.00
CA GLU A 273 -26.99 -55.07 -9.91
C GLU A 273 -26.39 -56.30 -9.21
N ARG A 274 -25.59 -56.08 -8.17
CA ARG A 274 -24.98 -57.18 -7.40
C ARG A 274 -25.93 -57.82 -6.38
N LYS A 275 -27.07 -57.17 -6.09
CA LYS A 275 -28.09 -57.63 -5.15
C LYS A 275 -29.26 -58.33 -5.85
N ASP A 276 -29.44 -58.03 -7.14
CA ASP A 276 -30.44 -58.65 -8.04
C ASP A 276 -29.87 -59.88 -8.81
N ARG A 277 -28.58 -60.23 -8.59
CA ARG A 277 -27.96 -61.51 -8.98
C ARG A 277 -27.78 -62.39 -7.75
#